data_AF-A0A3Q4ICL2-F1
#
_entry.id   AF-A0A3Q4ICL2-F1
#
_cell.length_a   1.000
_cell.length_b   1.000
_cell.length_c   1.000
_cell.angle_alpha   90.00
_cell.angle_beta   90.00
_cell.angle_gamma   90.00
#
_symmetry.space_group_name_H-M   'P 1'
#
loop_
_entity.id
_entity.type
_entity.pdbx_description
1 polymer ?
#
loop_
_entity_poly.entity_id
_entity_poly.type
_entity_poly.pdbx_seq_one_letter_code
_entity_poly.pdbx_strand_id
1 'polypeptide(L)'
;MNILPRLLYLFQTLPIPIDSRWGLSSLKNYFRAAQLKTVVNWCDTSYQAHWKTIEESMFSSPIQAVLMDSNIREGIDKVCNPWVSCTLNIWRKVVKEFKLEQDLALFKSYSYDSDFVPNKLDSRFKSWSAKGLSTFDSLIKDGNFISFDTLKQKYNLEKQDFYRYLQIRHYIKTTIGVMSNTNVELVTLFRQAYSGDVDTRLISFLYNFLINKFPHSTDYVKMLWEKEGGMCISRDEWTQMWERQWRSTSSNSWREFGWKSMIRFFITPCQKAHYDGNPPVCWRNCGHQRAHHTHIMWDCPVLRTHWKDIHGTLQGIFDCTLPLDMKTIVFGCIPLKPPT
;
A
#
# COMPACT_ATOMS: atom_id res chain seq x y z
N MET A 1 -13.22 -0.48 27.49
CA MET A 1 -13.52 0.05 26.13
C MET A 1 -12.26 -0.09 25.29
N ASN A 2 -12.13 -1.18 24.52
CA ASN A 2 -10.92 -1.42 23.71
C ASN A 2 -10.89 -0.45 22.53
N ILE A 3 -10.10 0.62 22.66
CA ILE A 3 -9.85 1.62 21.61
C ILE A 3 -9.03 0.99 20.46
N LEU A 4 -8.24 -0.06 20.77
CA LEU A 4 -7.32 -0.74 19.84
C LEU A 4 -7.97 -1.35 18.58
N PRO A 5 -9.04 -2.17 18.66
CA PRO A 5 -9.67 -2.77 17.47
C PRO A 5 -10.23 -1.73 16.51
N ARG A 6 -10.63 -0.55 16.99
CA ARG A 6 -11.19 0.51 16.16
C ARG A 6 -10.15 1.48 15.63
N LEU A 7 -9.06 1.71 16.36
CA LEU A 7 -7.85 2.29 15.76
C LEU A 7 -7.36 1.39 14.62
N LEU A 8 -7.30 0.08 14.85
CA LEU A 8 -6.97 -0.90 13.81
C LEU A 8 -7.96 -0.88 12.63
N TYR A 9 -9.27 -0.81 12.89
CA TYR A 9 -10.29 -0.66 11.85
C TYR A 9 -10.15 0.66 11.10
N LEU A 10 -9.86 1.78 11.80
CA LEU A 10 -9.47 3.05 11.19
C LEU A 10 -8.32 2.74 10.23
N PHE A 11 -7.16 2.31 10.73
CA PHE A 11 -5.96 2.09 9.94
C PHE A 11 -6.10 1.08 8.78
N GLN A 12 -7.06 0.16 8.86
CA GLN A 12 -7.36 -0.83 7.81
C GLN A 12 -8.38 -0.34 6.76
N THR A 13 -9.31 0.55 7.14
CA THR A 13 -10.38 1.08 6.27
C THR A 13 -10.14 2.52 5.79
N LEU A 14 -9.07 3.16 6.28
CA LEU A 14 -8.58 4.46 5.83
C LEU A 14 -8.23 4.56 4.32
N PRO A 15 -7.69 3.54 3.64
CA PRO A 15 -7.36 3.70 2.23
C PRO A 15 -8.66 3.81 1.44
N ILE A 16 -8.92 4.99 0.91
CA ILE A 16 -9.93 5.18 -0.11
C ILE A 16 -9.21 5.82 -1.28
N PRO A 17 -9.06 5.15 -2.43
CA PRO A 17 -8.78 5.85 -3.67
C PRO A 17 -10.07 6.55 -4.09
N ILE A 18 -10.36 7.71 -3.48
CA ILE A 18 -11.23 8.70 -4.13
C ILE A 18 -10.28 9.44 -5.06
N ASP A 19 -10.31 9.13 -6.36
CA ASP A 19 -9.52 9.73 -7.43
C ASP A 19 -8.47 10.74 -6.94
N SER A 20 -7.35 10.20 -6.46
CA SER A 20 -6.08 10.88 -6.15
C SER A 20 -6.04 12.10 -5.21
N ARG A 21 -7.15 12.65 -4.68
CA ARG A 21 -7.11 13.92 -3.92
C ARG A 21 -7.82 13.94 -2.58
N TRP A 22 -8.69 12.97 -2.29
CA TRP A 22 -9.63 13.08 -1.16
C TRP A 22 -9.63 11.88 -0.22
N GLY A 23 -8.81 10.87 -0.51
CA GLY A 23 -8.62 9.71 0.36
C GLY A 23 -7.74 10.00 1.56
N LEU A 24 -8.10 9.50 2.74
CA LEU A 24 -7.16 9.50 3.85
C LEU A 24 -6.03 8.50 3.54
N SER A 25 -4.78 8.91 3.77
CA SER A 25 -3.66 8.04 3.46
C SER A 25 -3.65 6.80 4.37
N SER A 26 -3.61 5.59 3.80
CA SER A 26 -3.35 4.36 4.57
C SER A 26 -2.01 4.45 5.31
N LEU A 27 -2.07 4.68 6.62
CA LEU A 27 -0.88 4.72 7.47
C LEU A 27 -0.14 3.38 7.47
N LYS A 28 -0.85 2.27 7.32
CA LYS A 28 -0.25 0.94 7.14
C LYS A 28 0.60 0.90 5.87
N ASN A 29 0.08 1.35 4.74
CA ASN A 29 0.82 1.35 3.47
C ASN A 29 1.91 2.42 3.46
N TYR A 30 1.71 3.55 4.13
CA TYR A 30 2.73 4.58 4.31
C TYR A 30 3.90 4.06 5.14
N PHE A 31 3.61 3.38 6.25
CA PHE A 31 4.62 2.71 7.06
C PHE A 31 5.36 1.64 6.24
N ARG A 32 4.63 0.78 5.51
CA ARG A 32 5.25 -0.19 4.59
C ARG A 32 6.15 0.50 3.56
N ALA A 33 5.69 1.58 2.92
CA ALA A 33 6.47 2.34 1.95
C ALA A 33 7.75 2.93 2.56
N ALA A 34 7.69 3.43 3.81
CA ALA A 34 8.87 3.89 4.53
C ALA A 34 9.90 2.77 4.78
N GLN A 35 9.45 1.55 5.09
CA GLN A 35 10.34 0.39 5.23
C GLN A 35 10.91 -0.05 3.87
N LEU A 36 10.11 -0.04 2.81
CA LEU A 36 10.56 -0.35 1.46
C LEU A 36 11.58 0.66 0.94
N LYS A 37 11.48 1.94 1.32
CA LYS A 37 12.51 2.94 1.03
C LYS A 37 13.86 2.50 1.58
N THR A 38 13.91 2.00 2.81
CA THR A 38 15.14 1.47 3.41
C THR A 38 15.72 0.32 2.59
N VAL A 39 14.86 -0.59 2.11
CA VAL A 39 15.25 -1.70 1.22
C VAL A 39 15.87 -1.20 -0.08
N VAL A 40 15.27 -0.20 -0.71
CA VAL A 40 15.79 0.42 -1.93
C VAL A 40 17.14 1.09 -1.66
N ASN A 41 17.27 1.81 -0.55
CA ASN A 41 18.51 2.48 -0.15
C ASN A 41 19.66 1.49 0.16
N TRP A 42 19.35 0.30 0.68
CA TRP A 42 20.34 -0.78 0.82
C TRP A 42 20.83 -1.29 -0.55
N CYS A 43 19.97 -1.29 -1.58
CA CYS A 43 20.34 -1.69 -2.93
C CYS A 43 21.01 -0.57 -3.73
N ASP A 44 20.81 0.70 -3.33
CA ASP A 44 21.37 1.86 -4.02
C ASP A 44 22.89 1.93 -3.83
N THR A 45 23.65 1.79 -4.91
CA THR A 45 25.13 1.80 -4.85
C THR A 45 25.71 3.20 -4.63
N SER A 46 24.97 4.25 -4.95
CA SER A 46 25.37 5.65 -4.78
C SER A 46 25.00 6.22 -3.40
N TYR A 47 23.98 5.64 -2.75
CA TYR A 47 23.48 6.14 -1.48
C TYR A 47 24.43 5.85 -0.32
N GLN A 48 24.97 6.93 0.25
CA GLN A 48 25.85 6.89 1.42
C GLN A 48 25.12 7.38 2.66
N ALA A 49 25.07 6.55 3.69
CA ALA A 49 24.57 6.94 5.00
C ALA A 49 25.21 6.09 6.10
N HIS A 50 25.51 6.71 7.25
CA HIS A 50 26.11 6.02 8.40
C HIS A 50 25.28 4.82 8.87
N TRP A 51 23.95 4.98 8.94
CA TRP A 51 23.06 3.90 9.36
C TRP A 51 23.14 2.70 8.41
N LYS A 52 23.30 2.93 7.11
CA LYS A 52 23.44 1.87 6.11
C LYS A 52 24.73 1.09 6.33
N THR A 53 25.86 1.77 6.53
CA THR A 53 27.15 1.12 6.81
C THR A 53 27.10 0.29 8.09
N ILE A 54 26.47 0.83 9.14
CA ILE A 54 26.28 0.12 10.41
C ILE A 54 25.47 -1.16 10.18
N GLU A 55 24.33 -1.08 9.48
CA GLU A 55 23.47 -2.23 9.23
C GLU A 55 24.11 -3.26 8.30
N GLU A 56 24.83 -2.83 7.26
CA GLU A 56 25.58 -3.73 6.36
C GLU A 56 26.66 -4.52 7.12
N SER A 57 27.34 -3.88 8.09
CA SER A 57 28.37 -4.54 8.91
C SER A 57 27.83 -5.62 9.85
N MET A 58 26.51 -5.68 10.07
CA MET A 58 25.86 -6.69 10.92
C MET A 58 25.75 -8.06 10.24
N PHE A 59 25.97 -8.14 8.91
CA PHE A 59 25.81 -9.37 8.14
C PHE A 59 27.14 -9.92 7.65
N SER A 60 27.27 -11.26 7.64
CA SER A 60 28.42 -11.95 7.04
C SER A 60 28.40 -11.95 5.51
N SER A 61 27.22 -11.78 4.92
CA SER A 61 26.99 -11.68 3.48
C SER A 61 26.37 -10.32 3.17
N PRO A 62 26.51 -9.80 1.94
CA PRO A 62 25.89 -8.53 1.55
C PRO A 62 24.38 -8.56 1.84
N ILE A 63 23.86 -7.51 2.46
CA ILE A 63 22.44 -7.40 2.81
C ILE A 63 21.53 -7.56 1.58
N GLN A 64 22.02 -7.13 0.41
CA GLN A 64 21.35 -7.27 -0.89
C GLN A 64 21.10 -8.74 -1.26
N ALA A 65 22.03 -9.64 -0.92
CA ALA A 65 21.82 -11.07 -1.16
C ALA A 65 20.68 -11.61 -0.27
N VAL A 66 20.65 -11.21 1.00
CA VAL A 66 19.60 -11.60 1.97
C VAL A 66 18.22 -11.06 1.57
N LEU A 67 18.17 -9.87 0.96
CA LEU A 67 16.93 -9.26 0.48
C LEU A 67 16.32 -10.03 -0.70
N MET A 68 17.15 -10.48 -1.63
CA MET A 68 16.70 -11.10 -2.89
C MET A 68 16.53 -12.62 -2.78
N ASP A 69 17.13 -13.24 -1.76
CA ASP A 69 17.01 -14.67 -1.51
C ASP A 69 16.59 -14.96 -0.07
N SER A 70 15.32 -15.36 0.09
CA SER A 70 14.74 -15.68 1.40
C SER A 70 15.33 -16.93 2.05
N ASN A 71 16.02 -17.79 1.29
CA ASN A 71 16.63 -19.02 1.80
C ASN A 71 17.98 -18.76 2.48
N ILE A 72 18.56 -17.57 2.32
CA ILE A 72 19.76 -17.14 3.06
C ILE A 72 19.33 -16.83 4.51
N ARG A 73 19.23 -17.91 5.31
CA ARG A 73 18.78 -17.88 6.71
C ARG A 73 19.85 -17.39 7.68
N GLU A 74 21.13 -17.46 7.29
CA GLU A 74 22.27 -17.33 8.21
C GLU A 74 22.47 -15.93 8.83
N GLY A 75 21.80 -14.90 8.32
CA GLY A 75 21.90 -13.53 8.85
C GLY A 75 20.90 -13.21 9.96
N ILE A 76 19.62 -13.54 9.78
CA ILE A 76 18.52 -12.86 10.48
C ILE A 76 18.33 -13.31 11.92
N ASP A 77 18.53 -14.59 12.20
CA ASP A 77 18.42 -15.11 13.57
C ASP A 77 19.57 -14.60 14.48
N LYS A 78 20.62 -14.01 13.87
CA LYS A 78 21.71 -13.29 14.56
C LYS A 78 21.57 -11.77 14.54
N VAL A 79 20.61 -11.20 13.79
CA VAL A 79 20.41 -9.75 13.77
C VAL A 79 19.71 -9.33 15.06
N CYS A 80 20.50 -8.89 16.03
CA CYS A 80 19.99 -8.32 17.28
C CYS A 80 19.29 -6.96 17.09
N ASN A 81 19.31 -6.38 15.87
CA ASN A 81 18.71 -5.07 15.58
C ASN A 81 17.21 -5.21 15.22
N PRO A 82 16.29 -4.70 16.07
CA PRO A 82 14.85 -4.79 15.82
C PRO A 82 14.39 -4.08 14.54
N TRP A 83 15.08 -3.01 14.12
CA TRP A 83 14.71 -2.21 12.95
C TRP A 83 14.96 -2.93 11.64
N VAL A 84 16.13 -3.55 11.52
CA VAL A 84 16.51 -4.36 10.36
C VAL A 84 15.58 -5.57 10.26
N SER A 85 15.34 -6.27 11.39
CA SER A 85 14.41 -7.40 11.44
C SER A 85 12.97 -7.00 11.06
N CYS A 86 12.49 -5.83 11.52
CA CYS A 86 11.19 -5.29 11.12
C CYS A 86 11.13 -5.05 9.60
N THR A 87 12.14 -4.36 9.05
CA THR A 87 12.23 -4.02 7.62
C THR A 87 12.23 -5.29 6.76
N LEU A 88 13.08 -6.26 7.09
CA LEU A 88 13.18 -7.54 6.36
C LEU A 88 11.89 -8.35 6.42
N ASN A 89 11.23 -8.39 7.58
CA ASN A 89 9.95 -9.08 7.73
C ASN A 89 8.84 -8.42 6.90
N ILE A 90 8.81 -7.09 6.83
CA ILE A 90 7.85 -6.34 6.01
C ILE A 90 8.14 -6.56 4.53
N TRP A 91 9.42 -6.49 4.12
CA TRP A 91 9.84 -6.78 2.75
C TRP A 91 9.37 -8.16 2.29
N ARG A 92 9.63 -9.21 3.07
CA ARG A 92 9.20 -10.59 2.76
C ARG A 92 7.69 -10.72 2.63
N LYS A 93 6.94 -10.02 3.48
CA LYS A 93 5.47 -9.98 3.37
C LYS A 93 5.05 -9.32 2.05
N VAL A 94 5.66 -8.20 1.68
CA VAL A 94 5.38 -7.52 0.41
C VAL A 94 5.75 -8.42 -0.78
N VAL A 95 6.93 -9.04 -0.79
CA VAL A 95 7.33 -9.95 -1.87
C VAL A 95 6.29 -11.06 -2.09
N LYS A 96 5.83 -11.70 -1.01
CA LYS A 96 4.81 -12.75 -1.08
C LYS A 96 3.41 -12.24 -1.46
N GLU A 97 2.98 -11.12 -0.85
CA GLU A 97 1.66 -10.52 -1.12
C GLU A 97 1.53 -10.08 -2.59
N PHE A 98 2.63 -9.62 -3.20
CA PHE A 98 2.67 -9.07 -4.56
C PHE A 98 3.26 -10.04 -5.59
N LYS A 99 3.64 -11.26 -5.18
CA LYS A 99 4.25 -12.30 -6.01
C LYS A 99 5.50 -11.84 -6.77
N LEU A 100 6.38 -11.11 -6.08
CA LEU A 100 7.57 -10.46 -6.67
C LEU A 100 8.76 -11.40 -6.81
N GLU A 101 8.65 -12.67 -6.42
CA GLU A 101 9.78 -13.61 -6.39
C GLU A 101 10.41 -13.80 -7.79
N GLN A 102 9.58 -13.87 -8.83
CA GLN A 102 10.05 -14.00 -10.21
C GLN A 102 10.59 -12.67 -10.75
N ASP A 103 9.91 -11.55 -10.47
CA ASP A 103 10.33 -10.20 -10.86
C ASP A 103 11.72 -9.84 -10.30
N LEU A 104 12.02 -10.31 -9.09
CA LEU A 104 13.26 -10.01 -8.37
C LEU A 104 14.39 -11.02 -8.60
N ALA A 105 14.12 -12.13 -9.27
CA ALA A 105 15.09 -13.22 -9.45
C ALA A 105 16.40 -12.75 -10.13
N LEU A 106 16.33 -11.77 -11.04
CA LEU A 106 17.50 -11.20 -11.70
C LEU A 106 18.39 -10.35 -10.77
N PHE A 107 17.82 -9.80 -9.69
CA PHE A 107 18.60 -9.04 -8.71
C PHE A 107 19.29 -9.94 -7.68
N LYS A 108 19.03 -11.25 -7.68
CA LYS A 108 19.79 -12.19 -6.86
C LYS A 108 21.27 -12.14 -7.21
N SER A 109 22.09 -12.22 -6.17
CA SER A 109 23.53 -12.22 -6.32
C SER A 109 24.01 -13.64 -6.63
N TYR A 110 24.55 -13.87 -7.82
CA TYR A 110 25.02 -15.21 -8.20
C TYR A 110 26.12 -15.75 -7.28
N SER A 111 26.86 -14.89 -6.57
CA SER A 111 27.88 -15.30 -5.59
C SER A 111 27.34 -15.86 -4.28
N TYR A 112 26.05 -15.65 -4.00
CA TYR A 112 25.41 -15.99 -2.72
C TYR A 112 24.06 -16.69 -2.87
N ASP A 113 23.54 -16.78 -4.10
CA ASP A 113 22.28 -17.45 -4.42
C ASP A 113 22.26 -18.91 -3.92
N SER A 114 21.20 -19.28 -3.20
CA SER A 114 21.11 -20.59 -2.55
C SER A 114 21.01 -21.76 -3.53
N ASP A 115 20.42 -21.48 -4.70
CA ASP A 115 20.00 -22.44 -5.72
C ASP A 115 21.08 -22.58 -6.82
N PHE A 116 21.97 -21.59 -6.95
CA PHE A 116 23.10 -21.60 -7.87
C PHE A 116 24.31 -22.35 -7.28
N VAL A 117 24.27 -23.69 -7.38
CA VAL A 117 25.32 -24.60 -6.89
C VAL A 117 26.77 -24.20 -7.27
N PRO A 118 27.07 -23.69 -8.49
CA PRO A 118 28.45 -23.36 -8.86
C PRO A 118 29.14 -22.34 -7.94
N ASN A 119 28.40 -21.45 -7.27
CA ASN A 119 29.02 -20.48 -6.35
C ASN A 119 29.62 -21.11 -5.08
N LYS A 120 29.14 -22.30 -4.69
CA LYS A 120 29.62 -23.02 -3.51
C LYS A 120 30.97 -23.69 -3.78
N LEU A 121 31.23 -23.99 -5.05
CA LEU A 121 32.42 -24.70 -5.52
C LEU A 121 33.54 -23.75 -5.96
N ASP A 122 33.18 -22.53 -6.37
CA ASP A 122 34.13 -21.60 -7.00
C ASP A 122 34.09 -20.21 -6.38
N SER A 123 35.14 -19.86 -5.65
CA SER A 123 35.28 -18.56 -4.97
C SER A 123 35.45 -17.38 -5.95
N ARG A 124 35.74 -17.64 -7.23
CA ARG A 124 35.88 -16.57 -8.24
C ARG A 124 34.60 -15.79 -8.49
N PHE A 125 33.42 -16.39 -8.28
CA PHE A 125 32.16 -15.63 -8.35
C PHE A 125 32.15 -14.46 -7.37
N LYS A 126 32.65 -14.67 -6.13
CA LYS A 126 32.81 -13.60 -5.13
C LYS A 126 33.81 -12.53 -5.59
N SER A 127 34.86 -12.93 -6.31
CA SER A 127 35.84 -12.00 -6.89
C SER A 127 35.22 -11.12 -7.98
N TRP A 128 34.25 -11.62 -8.76
CA TRP A 128 33.50 -10.81 -9.72
C TRP A 128 32.61 -9.78 -9.00
N SER A 129 31.99 -10.17 -7.89
CA SER A 129 31.21 -9.24 -7.06
C SER A 129 32.04 -8.09 -6.52
N ALA A 130 33.28 -8.36 -6.08
CA ALA A 130 34.21 -7.32 -5.66
C ALA A 130 34.59 -6.34 -6.81
N LYS A 131 34.48 -6.77 -8.06
CA LYS A 131 34.69 -5.94 -9.26
C LYS A 131 33.45 -5.17 -9.71
N GLY A 132 32.32 -5.28 -8.99
CA GLY A 132 31.06 -4.61 -9.33
C GLY A 132 30.13 -5.40 -10.25
N LEU A 133 30.43 -6.69 -10.51
CA LEU A 133 29.51 -7.63 -11.15
C LEU A 133 28.91 -8.53 -10.05
N SER A 134 27.74 -8.17 -9.53
CA SER A 134 27.14 -8.86 -8.38
C SER A 134 25.85 -9.60 -8.71
N THR A 135 25.00 -9.09 -9.60
CA THR A 135 23.65 -9.62 -9.87
C THR A 135 23.54 -10.30 -11.24
N PHE A 136 22.53 -11.15 -11.44
CA PHE A 136 22.23 -11.69 -12.77
C PHE A 136 21.80 -10.60 -13.78
N ASP A 137 21.08 -9.56 -13.33
CA ASP A 137 20.67 -8.41 -14.15
C ASP A 137 21.88 -7.68 -14.75
N SER A 138 23.01 -7.63 -14.04
CA SER A 138 24.23 -6.96 -14.53
C SER A 138 24.83 -7.58 -15.81
N LEU A 139 24.44 -8.80 -16.17
CA LEU A 139 24.88 -9.53 -17.35
C LEU A 139 23.91 -9.39 -18.53
N ILE A 140 22.78 -8.70 -18.32
CA ILE A 140 21.71 -8.51 -19.29
C ILE A 140 21.56 -7.03 -19.59
N LYS A 141 21.51 -6.67 -20.87
CA LYS A 141 21.20 -5.32 -21.33
C LYS A 141 20.19 -5.40 -22.46
N ASP A 142 19.11 -4.64 -22.36
CA ASP A 142 18.04 -4.60 -23.36
C ASP A 142 17.48 -6.00 -23.70
N GLY A 143 17.33 -6.85 -22.69
CA GLY A 143 16.85 -8.23 -22.82
C GLY A 143 17.85 -9.23 -23.39
N ASN A 144 19.07 -8.80 -23.72
CA ASN A 144 20.12 -9.63 -24.31
C ASN A 144 21.32 -9.79 -23.39
N PHE A 145 21.96 -10.95 -23.45
CA PHE A 145 23.21 -11.17 -22.72
C PHE A 145 24.34 -10.31 -23.29
N ILE A 146 25.06 -9.61 -22.41
CA ILE A 146 26.26 -8.87 -22.79
C ILE A 146 27.34 -9.86 -23.22
N SER A 147 28.09 -9.55 -24.29
CA SER A 147 29.17 -10.41 -24.75
C SER A 147 30.27 -10.55 -23.68
N PHE A 148 30.90 -11.72 -23.63
CA PHE A 148 31.98 -11.94 -22.67
C PHE A 148 33.16 -10.99 -22.90
N ASP A 149 33.50 -10.67 -24.15
CA ASP A 149 34.59 -9.75 -24.46
C ASP A 149 34.34 -8.34 -23.91
N THR A 150 33.08 -7.86 -23.99
CA THR A 150 32.69 -6.57 -23.41
C THR A 150 32.82 -6.60 -21.87
N LEU A 151 32.34 -7.66 -21.22
CA LEU A 151 32.46 -7.81 -19.76
C LEU A 151 33.92 -7.92 -19.34
N LYS A 152 34.72 -8.63 -20.12
CA LYS A 152 36.15 -8.82 -19.90
C LYS A 152 36.89 -7.49 -19.91
N GLN A 153 36.62 -6.63 -20.89
CA GLN A 153 37.22 -5.30 -20.96
C GLN A 153 36.75 -4.39 -19.82
N LYS A 154 35.44 -4.38 -19.52
CA LYS A 154 34.85 -3.48 -18.52
C LYS A 154 35.23 -3.83 -17.08
N TYR A 155 35.29 -5.12 -16.76
CA TYR A 155 35.49 -5.62 -15.40
C TYR A 155 36.83 -6.33 -15.22
N ASN A 156 37.74 -6.22 -16.20
CA ASN A 156 39.06 -6.85 -16.17
C ASN A 156 39.00 -8.36 -15.83
N LEU A 157 38.17 -9.10 -16.57
CA LEU A 157 38.04 -10.56 -16.41
C LEU A 157 39.13 -11.29 -17.21
N GLU A 158 39.42 -12.53 -16.86
CA GLU A 158 40.46 -13.34 -17.51
C GLU A 158 39.85 -14.31 -18.54
N LYS A 159 40.63 -14.86 -19.47
CA LYS A 159 40.08 -15.83 -20.47
C LYS A 159 39.44 -17.06 -19.80
N GLN A 160 40.00 -17.49 -18.67
CA GLN A 160 39.47 -18.60 -17.88
C GLN A 160 38.10 -18.33 -17.23
N ASP A 161 37.66 -17.08 -17.19
CA ASP A 161 36.35 -16.69 -16.65
C ASP A 161 35.20 -16.98 -17.64
N PHE A 162 35.51 -17.35 -18.89
CA PHE A 162 34.50 -17.60 -19.91
C PHE A 162 33.55 -18.75 -19.55
N TYR A 163 34.05 -19.84 -18.96
CA TYR A 163 33.18 -20.95 -18.58
C TYR A 163 32.17 -20.55 -17.48
N ARG A 164 32.57 -19.68 -16.55
CA ARG A 164 31.70 -19.16 -15.47
C ARG A 164 30.59 -18.30 -16.03
N TYR A 165 30.92 -17.48 -17.02
CA TYR A 165 29.93 -16.74 -17.80
C TYR A 165 28.91 -17.70 -18.46
N LEU A 166 29.37 -18.81 -19.05
CA LEU A 166 28.47 -19.81 -19.63
C LEU A 166 27.59 -20.50 -18.57
N GLN A 167 28.12 -20.79 -17.37
CA GLN A 167 27.35 -21.36 -16.27
C GLN A 167 26.21 -20.44 -15.85
N ILE A 168 26.49 -19.15 -15.66
CA ILE A 168 25.46 -18.15 -15.29
C ILE A 168 24.43 -18.02 -16.42
N ARG A 169 24.88 -17.92 -17.67
CA ARG A 169 24.00 -17.81 -18.84
C ARG A 169 23.07 -19.01 -18.97
N HIS A 170 23.58 -20.22 -18.73
CA HIS A 170 22.77 -21.43 -18.72
C HIS A 170 21.73 -21.37 -17.60
N TYR A 171 22.14 -21.06 -16.37
CA TYR A 171 21.25 -20.99 -15.21
C TYR A 171 20.10 -19.98 -15.40
N ILE A 172 20.39 -18.78 -15.92
CA ILE A 172 19.35 -17.77 -16.21
C ILE A 172 18.33 -18.33 -17.20
N LYS A 173 18.79 -18.98 -18.27
CA LYS A 173 17.90 -19.55 -19.30
C LYS A 173 17.04 -20.70 -18.78
N THR A 174 17.58 -21.57 -17.94
CA THR A 174 16.88 -22.78 -17.48
C THR A 174 15.98 -22.54 -16.28
N THR A 175 16.41 -21.66 -15.36
CA THR A 175 15.80 -21.55 -14.03
C THR A 175 15.02 -20.25 -13.86
N ILE A 176 15.56 -19.12 -14.35
CA ILE A 176 14.91 -17.81 -14.20
C ILE A 176 13.85 -17.61 -15.30
N GLY A 177 14.09 -18.12 -16.51
CA GLY A 177 13.09 -18.19 -17.58
C GLY A 177 12.71 -16.84 -18.21
N VAL A 178 11.67 -16.86 -19.06
CA VAL A 178 11.12 -15.67 -19.74
C VAL A 178 10.35 -14.83 -18.73
N MET A 179 10.75 -13.57 -18.57
CA MET A 179 10.27 -12.65 -17.56
C MET A 179 8.74 -12.45 -17.61
N SER A 180 8.05 -12.74 -16.52
CA SER A 180 6.69 -12.26 -16.27
C SER A 180 6.78 -10.86 -15.67
N ASN A 181 7.00 -9.83 -16.50
CA ASN A 181 7.12 -8.44 -16.06
C ASN A 181 5.78 -7.89 -15.52
N THR A 182 5.31 -8.42 -14.40
CA THR A 182 4.00 -8.13 -13.80
C THR A 182 4.07 -6.85 -12.96
N ASN A 183 5.27 -6.50 -12.51
CA ASN A 183 5.55 -5.32 -11.68
C ASN A 183 6.71 -4.49 -12.24
N VAL A 184 6.61 -4.10 -13.53
CA VAL A 184 7.62 -3.32 -14.26
C VAL A 184 8.15 -2.14 -13.45
N GLU A 185 7.25 -1.35 -12.84
CA GLU A 185 7.58 -0.14 -12.07
C GLU A 185 8.57 -0.42 -10.92
N LEU A 186 8.36 -1.52 -10.19
CA LEU A 186 9.20 -1.88 -9.05
C LEU A 186 10.53 -2.47 -9.54
N VAL A 187 10.52 -3.27 -10.60
CA VAL A 187 11.75 -3.78 -11.24
C VAL A 187 12.61 -2.62 -11.78
N THR A 188 12.00 -1.61 -12.40
CA THR A 188 12.72 -0.42 -12.88
C THR A 188 13.35 0.36 -11.73
N LEU A 189 12.66 0.47 -10.59
CA LEU A 189 13.19 1.14 -9.41
C LEU A 189 14.42 0.41 -8.85
N PHE A 190 14.38 -0.91 -8.73
CA PHE A 190 15.54 -1.66 -8.26
C PHE A 190 16.72 -1.56 -9.23
N ARG A 191 16.47 -1.57 -10.55
CA ARG A 191 17.53 -1.36 -11.54
C ARG A 191 18.17 0.03 -11.41
N GLN A 192 17.37 1.07 -11.19
CA GLN A 192 17.84 2.42 -10.89
C GLN A 192 18.70 2.44 -9.60
N ALA A 193 18.27 1.74 -8.55
CA ALA A 193 19.04 1.59 -7.32
C ALA A 193 20.41 0.98 -7.57
N TYR A 194 20.49 -0.18 -8.21
CA TYR A 194 21.78 -0.79 -8.51
C TYR A 194 22.68 0.07 -9.42
N SER A 195 22.08 0.95 -10.23
CA SER A 195 22.79 1.89 -11.11
C SER A 195 23.19 3.21 -10.44
N GLY A 196 22.69 3.48 -9.23
CA GLY A 196 22.93 4.74 -8.51
C GLY A 196 22.16 5.94 -9.05
N ASP A 197 21.01 5.73 -9.69
CA ASP A 197 20.20 6.76 -10.35
C ASP A 197 18.76 6.79 -9.79
N VAL A 198 18.65 6.90 -8.47
CA VAL A 198 17.36 6.84 -7.76
C VAL A 198 16.81 8.24 -7.50
N ASP A 199 15.53 8.46 -7.85
CA ASP A 199 14.83 9.71 -7.54
C ASP A 199 14.56 9.88 -6.03
N THR A 200 14.55 11.13 -5.59
CA THR A 200 14.28 11.62 -4.23
C THR A 200 12.89 11.26 -3.68
N ARG A 201 11.88 10.99 -4.52
CA ARG A 201 10.47 10.80 -4.10
C ARG A 201 10.05 9.34 -3.83
N LEU A 202 10.96 8.53 -3.29
CA LEU A 202 10.76 7.09 -3.03
C LEU A 202 9.49 6.74 -2.24
N ILE A 203 9.21 7.45 -1.15
CA ILE A 203 8.06 7.10 -0.28
C ILE A 203 6.75 7.25 -1.05
N SER A 204 6.57 8.35 -1.77
CA SER A 204 5.36 8.60 -2.55
C SER A 204 5.19 7.58 -3.67
N PHE A 205 6.28 7.25 -4.38
CA PHE A 205 6.28 6.21 -5.42
C PHE A 205 5.86 4.85 -4.85
N LEU A 206 6.57 4.38 -3.81
CA LEU A 206 6.31 3.09 -3.17
C LEU A 206 4.90 3.03 -2.56
N TYR A 207 4.43 4.13 -1.99
CA TYR A 207 3.09 4.22 -1.44
C TYR A 207 2.01 4.08 -2.51
N ASN A 208 2.16 4.79 -3.63
CA ASN A 208 1.23 4.70 -4.75
C ASN A 208 1.25 3.29 -5.35
N PHE A 209 2.43 2.68 -5.51
CA PHE A 209 2.55 1.29 -5.93
C PHE A 209 1.76 0.34 -5.02
N LEU A 210 1.91 0.48 -3.70
CA LEU A 210 1.19 -0.36 -2.73
C LEU A 210 -0.33 -0.16 -2.77
N ILE A 211 -0.81 1.07 -3.00
CA ILE A 211 -2.25 1.37 -3.05
C ILE A 211 -2.88 0.93 -4.36
N ASN A 212 -2.22 1.17 -5.50
CA ASN A 212 -2.78 0.88 -6.81
C ASN A 212 -3.02 -0.62 -7.03
N LYS A 213 -2.23 -1.48 -6.39
CA LYS A 213 -2.38 -2.95 -6.45
C LYS A 213 -3.52 -3.47 -5.56
N PHE A 214 -3.92 -2.73 -4.54
CA PHE A 214 -5.03 -3.06 -3.65
C PHE A 214 -5.98 -1.87 -3.52
N PRO A 215 -6.79 -1.59 -4.56
CA PRO A 215 -7.81 -0.56 -4.47
C PRO A 215 -8.81 -0.97 -3.39
N HIS A 216 -8.75 -0.30 -2.26
CA HIS A 216 -9.70 -0.48 -1.20
C HIS A 216 -11.03 0.15 -1.62
N SER A 217 -12.06 -0.68 -1.75
CA SER A 217 -13.39 -0.20 -2.12
C SER A 217 -14.22 0.16 -0.88
N THR A 218 -14.93 1.29 -0.94
CA THR A 218 -15.95 1.67 0.03
C THR A 218 -17.34 1.16 -0.35
N ASP A 219 -17.44 0.31 -1.38
CA ASP A 219 -18.71 -0.24 -1.87
C ASP A 219 -19.47 -0.98 -0.75
N TYR A 220 -18.77 -1.66 0.16
CA TYR A 220 -19.43 -2.33 1.28
C TYR A 220 -20.17 -1.35 2.21
N VAL A 221 -19.62 -0.15 2.42
CA VAL A 221 -20.27 0.91 3.22
C VAL A 221 -21.45 1.47 2.46
N LYS A 222 -21.29 1.68 1.15
CA LYS A 222 -22.39 2.11 0.27
C LYS A 222 -23.56 1.14 0.35
N MET A 223 -23.30 -0.16 0.21
CA MET A 223 -24.31 -1.23 0.31
C MET A 223 -25.03 -1.25 1.67
N LEU A 224 -24.31 -0.96 2.76
CA LEU A 224 -24.93 -0.87 4.10
C LEU A 224 -25.88 0.33 4.19
N TRP A 225 -25.51 1.48 3.63
CA TRP A 225 -26.37 2.65 3.54
C TRP A 225 -27.62 2.39 2.69
N GLU A 226 -27.45 1.75 1.54
CA GLU A 226 -28.56 1.38 0.65
C GLU A 226 -29.54 0.43 1.36
N LYS A 227 -29.01 -0.60 2.02
CA LYS A 227 -29.81 -1.61 2.73
C LYS A 227 -30.59 -1.04 3.90
N GLU A 228 -29.96 -0.23 4.75
CA GLU A 228 -30.63 0.32 5.94
C GLU A 228 -31.53 1.50 5.61
N GLY A 229 -31.15 2.35 4.65
CA GLY A 229 -31.93 3.52 4.25
C GLY A 229 -33.02 3.25 3.22
N GLY A 230 -33.08 2.04 2.65
CA GLY A 230 -34.03 1.73 1.58
C GLY A 230 -33.86 2.64 0.35
N MET A 231 -32.60 2.96 0.02
CA MET A 231 -32.25 3.90 -1.05
C MET A 231 -31.25 3.27 -2.02
N CYS A 232 -31.22 3.78 -3.26
CA CYS A 232 -30.20 3.44 -4.24
C CYS A 232 -29.19 4.58 -4.37
N ILE A 233 -27.90 4.23 -4.34
CA ILE A 233 -26.79 5.16 -4.50
C ILE A 233 -25.94 4.68 -5.67
N SER A 234 -25.99 5.38 -6.80
CA SER A 234 -25.11 5.11 -7.93
C SER A 234 -23.63 5.36 -7.57
N ARG A 235 -22.69 4.84 -8.37
CA ARG A 235 -21.26 5.10 -8.15
C ARG A 235 -20.95 6.59 -8.25
N ASP A 236 -21.58 7.31 -9.17
CA ASP A 236 -21.36 8.74 -9.37
C ASP A 236 -21.94 9.58 -8.23
N GLU A 237 -23.13 9.24 -7.71
CA GLU A 237 -23.67 9.86 -6.50
C GLU A 237 -22.74 9.63 -5.31
N TRP A 238 -22.25 8.40 -5.13
CA TRP A 238 -21.34 8.07 -4.04
C TRP A 238 -20.06 8.92 -4.09
N THR A 239 -19.44 9.04 -5.26
CA THR A 239 -18.26 9.89 -5.47
C THR A 239 -18.57 11.36 -5.19
N GLN A 240 -19.70 11.87 -5.67
CA GLN A 240 -20.12 13.26 -5.42
C GLN A 240 -20.36 13.54 -3.94
N MET A 241 -21.00 12.62 -3.21
CA MET A 241 -21.22 12.76 -1.77
C MET A 241 -19.88 12.91 -1.04
N TRP A 242 -18.89 12.07 -1.36
CA TRP A 242 -17.55 12.18 -0.78
C TRP A 242 -16.86 13.50 -1.09
N GLU A 243 -16.89 13.92 -2.35
CA GLU A 243 -16.28 15.19 -2.78
C GLU A 243 -16.90 16.39 -2.06
N ARG A 244 -18.22 16.40 -1.90
CA ARG A 244 -18.95 17.49 -1.22
C ARG A 244 -18.65 17.54 0.26
N GLN A 245 -18.62 16.41 0.97
CA GLN A 245 -18.26 16.37 2.38
C GLN A 245 -16.86 16.93 2.64
N TRP A 246 -15.95 16.77 1.69
CA TRP A 246 -14.61 17.32 1.80
C TRP A 246 -14.54 18.82 1.45
N ARG A 247 -15.23 19.25 0.38
CA ARG A 247 -15.13 20.61 -0.16
C ARG A 247 -16.04 21.64 0.50
N SER A 248 -17.08 21.21 1.22
CA SER A 248 -18.08 22.10 1.82
C SER A 248 -17.55 22.97 2.97
N THR A 249 -16.36 22.66 3.50
CA THR A 249 -15.78 23.36 4.65
C THR A 249 -14.26 23.44 4.56
N SER A 250 -13.69 24.50 5.14
CA SER A 250 -12.25 24.67 5.33
C SER A 250 -11.75 24.08 6.66
N SER A 251 -12.65 23.73 7.58
CA SER A 251 -12.30 23.17 8.89
C SER A 251 -12.01 21.68 8.80
N ASN A 252 -10.81 21.29 9.22
CA ASN A 252 -10.41 19.88 9.27
C ASN A 252 -11.29 19.05 10.20
N SER A 253 -11.75 19.62 11.33
CA SER A 253 -12.65 18.91 12.26
C SER A 253 -14.00 18.60 11.62
N TRP A 254 -14.56 19.51 10.82
CA TRP A 254 -15.81 19.27 10.10
C TRP A 254 -15.63 18.28 8.94
N ARG A 255 -14.50 18.36 8.21
CA ARG A 255 -14.16 17.35 7.17
C ARG A 255 -14.04 15.95 7.77
N GLU A 256 -13.35 15.82 8.89
CA GLU A 256 -13.21 14.55 9.61
C GLU A 256 -14.57 14.03 10.08
N PHE A 257 -15.43 14.90 10.61
CA PHE A 257 -16.78 14.52 11.03
C PHE A 257 -17.64 14.05 9.86
N GLY A 258 -17.62 14.74 8.72
CA GLY A 258 -18.30 14.32 7.49
C GLY A 258 -17.80 12.97 6.99
N TRP A 259 -16.48 12.77 6.97
CA TRP A 259 -15.88 11.48 6.62
C TRP A 259 -16.31 10.35 7.58
N LYS A 260 -16.26 10.59 8.89
CA LYS A 260 -16.70 9.62 9.92
C LYS A 260 -18.17 9.26 9.76
N SER A 261 -19.00 10.23 9.38
CA SER A 261 -20.42 10.01 9.12
C SER A 261 -20.62 9.13 7.90
N MET A 262 -19.98 9.47 6.78
CA MET A 262 -20.04 8.70 5.53
C MET A 262 -19.56 7.25 5.69
N ILE A 263 -18.43 7.04 6.38
CA ILE A 263 -17.83 5.71 6.57
C ILE A 263 -18.49 4.88 7.69
N ARG A 264 -19.56 5.39 8.32
CA ARG A 264 -20.25 4.73 9.45
C ARG A 264 -19.34 4.48 10.66
N PHE A 265 -18.45 5.41 10.95
CA PHE A 265 -17.46 5.26 12.03
C PHE A 265 -18.10 5.23 13.43
N PHE A 266 -19.16 6.00 13.66
CA PHE A 266 -19.79 6.11 14.98
C PHE A 266 -20.48 4.82 15.41
N ILE A 267 -20.41 4.50 16.71
CA ILE A 267 -21.09 3.34 17.29
C ILE A 267 -22.59 3.61 17.35
N THR A 268 -23.40 2.64 16.94
CA THR A 268 -24.85 2.67 17.12
C THR A 268 -25.27 1.87 18.36
N PRO A 269 -26.46 2.11 18.95
CA PRO A 269 -27.03 1.21 19.95
C PRO A 269 -27.10 -0.24 19.49
N CYS A 270 -27.41 -0.50 18.21
CA CYS A 270 -27.36 -1.86 17.64
C CYS A 270 -25.97 -2.48 17.77
N GLN A 271 -24.91 -1.74 17.42
CA GLN A 271 -23.55 -2.24 17.56
C GLN A 271 -23.14 -2.39 19.03
N LYS A 272 -23.55 -1.46 19.89
CA LYS A 272 -23.24 -1.49 21.33
C LYS A 272 -23.91 -2.67 22.05
N ALA A 273 -25.13 -3.00 21.67
CA ALA A 273 -25.89 -4.14 22.20
C ALA A 273 -25.12 -5.47 22.06
N HIS A 274 -24.38 -5.65 20.95
CA HIS A 274 -23.56 -6.85 20.74
C HIS A 274 -22.38 -6.97 21.72
N TYR A 275 -21.89 -5.87 22.29
CA TYR A 275 -20.77 -5.88 23.24
C TYR A 275 -21.24 -5.97 24.68
N ASP A 276 -22.27 -5.20 25.03
CA ASP A 276 -22.66 -4.99 26.43
C ASP A 276 -23.94 -5.74 26.82
N GLY A 277 -24.60 -6.45 25.89
CA GLY A 277 -25.86 -7.18 26.12
C GLY A 277 -27.10 -6.30 26.32
N ASN A 278 -26.94 -4.98 26.33
CA ASN A 278 -28.03 -4.02 26.51
C ASN A 278 -28.98 -4.01 25.30
N PRO A 279 -30.28 -3.69 25.49
CA PRO A 279 -31.22 -3.52 24.39
C PRO A 279 -30.74 -2.48 23.36
N PRO A 280 -30.91 -2.71 22.04
CA PRO A 280 -30.47 -1.80 20.99
C PRO A 280 -31.41 -0.59 20.78
N VAL A 281 -31.83 0.02 21.88
CA VAL A 281 -32.77 1.13 21.93
C VAL A 281 -32.11 2.46 21.58
N CYS A 282 -32.87 3.34 20.93
CA CYS A 282 -32.40 4.68 20.58
C CYS A 282 -32.09 5.52 21.82
N TRP A 283 -30.91 6.16 21.88
CA TRP A 283 -30.52 7.05 22.98
C TRP A 283 -31.40 8.30 23.16
N ARG A 284 -32.18 8.65 22.12
CA ARG A 284 -33.14 9.75 22.16
C ARG A 284 -34.50 9.33 22.73
N ASN A 285 -34.61 8.10 23.27
CA ASN A 285 -35.83 7.55 23.87
C ASN A 285 -37.07 7.62 22.97
N CYS A 286 -36.88 7.51 21.65
CA CYS A 286 -37.98 7.57 20.68
C CYS A 286 -38.80 6.26 20.56
N GLY A 287 -38.55 5.28 21.44
CA GLY A 287 -39.21 3.97 21.43
C GLY A 287 -38.69 2.97 20.39
N HIS A 288 -37.79 3.38 19.49
CA HIS A 288 -37.26 2.50 18.44
C HIS A 288 -36.30 1.44 19.02
N GLN A 289 -36.57 0.18 18.70
CA GLN A 289 -35.91 -1.00 19.28
C GLN A 289 -34.66 -1.46 18.51
N ARG A 290 -34.38 -0.90 17.33
CA ARG A 290 -33.23 -1.27 16.50
C ARG A 290 -32.53 -0.03 15.94
N ALA A 291 -31.93 0.76 16.82
CA ALA A 291 -31.26 1.98 16.41
C ALA A 291 -29.91 1.70 15.70
N HIS A 292 -29.97 1.49 14.39
CA HIS A 292 -28.84 1.45 13.44
C HIS A 292 -28.47 2.84 12.91
N HIS A 293 -27.47 2.95 12.01
CA HIS A 293 -26.92 4.24 11.57
C HIS A 293 -27.95 5.12 10.89
N THR A 294 -28.76 4.57 9.98
CA THR A 294 -29.82 5.33 9.29
C THR A 294 -30.83 5.90 10.27
N HIS A 295 -31.23 5.12 11.28
CA HIS A 295 -32.13 5.62 12.32
C HIS A 295 -31.54 6.79 13.10
N ILE A 296 -30.28 6.67 13.55
CA ILE A 296 -29.64 7.70 14.36
C ILE A 296 -29.41 8.99 13.58
N MET A 297 -29.15 8.88 12.28
CA MET A 297 -28.83 10.03 11.42
C MET A 297 -30.04 10.62 10.71
N TRP A 298 -31.11 9.86 10.47
CA TRP A 298 -32.23 10.31 9.63
C TRP A 298 -33.60 9.91 10.18
N ASP A 299 -33.89 8.61 10.37
CA ASP A 299 -35.28 8.15 10.60
C ASP A 299 -35.85 8.45 11.99
N CYS A 300 -35.00 8.78 12.97
CA CYS A 300 -35.45 9.02 14.33
C CYS A 300 -36.50 10.14 14.37
N PRO A 301 -37.72 9.91 14.90
CA PRO A 301 -38.79 10.91 14.92
C PRO A 301 -38.39 12.21 15.63
N VAL A 302 -37.63 12.08 16.72
CA VAL A 302 -37.10 13.23 17.48
C VAL A 302 -36.15 14.07 16.62
N LEU A 303 -35.34 13.43 15.78
CA LEU A 303 -34.38 14.12 14.90
C LEU A 303 -35.06 14.68 13.64
N ARG A 304 -36.12 14.03 13.17
CA ARG A 304 -36.76 14.38 11.89
C ARG A 304 -37.40 15.77 11.90
N THR A 305 -37.83 16.26 13.06
CA THR A 305 -38.29 17.64 13.22
C THR A 305 -37.16 18.62 12.92
N HIS A 306 -35.98 18.41 13.52
CA HIS A 306 -34.81 19.25 13.25
C HIS A 306 -34.39 19.23 11.77
N TRP A 307 -34.46 18.07 11.11
CA TRP A 307 -34.15 18.01 9.68
C TRP A 307 -35.14 18.79 8.81
N LYS A 308 -36.43 18.84 9.19
CA LYS A 308 -37.43 19.66 8.50
C LYS A 308 -37.13 21.16 8.69
N ASP A 309 -36.76 21.58 9.89
CA ASP A 309 -36.41 22.97 10.17
C ASP A 309 -35.17 23.41 9.38
N ILE A 310 -34.14 22.55 9.34
CA ILE A 310 -32.93 22.76 8.54
C ILE A 310 -33.29 22.83 7.05
N HIS A 311 -34.09 21.89 6.56
CA HIS A 311 -34.53 21.86 5.17
C HIS A 311 -35.28 23.13 4.77
N GLY A 312 -36.27 23.56 5.54
CA GLY A 312 -37.00 24.81 5.29
C GLY A 312 -36.09 26.04 5.31
N THR A 313 -35.13 26.08 6.23
CA THR A 313 -34.12 27.14 6.30
C THR A 313 -33.24 27.17 5.05
N LEU A 314 -32.76 26.01 4.61
CA LEU A 314 -31.92 25.89 3.40
C LEU A 314 -32.69 26.33 2.15
N GLN A 315 -33.95 25.91 2.01
CA GLN A 315 -34.79 26.33 0.89
C GLN A 315 -35.01 27.84 0.87
N GLY A 316 -35.25 28.45 2.03
CA GLY A 316 -35.41 29.90 2.15
C GLY A 316 -34.13 30.69 1.85
N ILE A 317 -32.96 30.17 2.22
CA ILE A 317 -31.66 30.83 1.95
C ILE A 317 -31.28 30.74 0.47
N PHE A 318 -31.44 29.56 -0.13
CA PHE A 318 -30.98 29.30 -1.49
C PHE A 318 -32.05 29.52 -2.56
N ASP A 319 -33.27 29.87 -2.16
CA ASP A 319 -34.44 30.06 -3.02
C ASP A 319 -34.61 28.89 -4.02
N CYS A 320 -34.57 27.65 -3.50
CA CYS A 320 -34.62 26.46 -4.33
C CYS A 320 -35.42 25.30 -3.72
N THR A 321 -35.92 24.42 -4.59
CA THR A 321 -36.64 23.20 -4.18
C THR A 321 -35.67 22.04 -4.00
N LEU A 322 -35.43 21.66 -2.75
CA LEU A 322 -34.58 20.52 -2.38
C LEU A 322 -35.44 19.32 -1.96
N PRO A 323 -35.11 18.09 -2.37
CA PRO A 323 -35.74 16.89 -1.83
C PRO A 323 -35.50 16.74 -0.32
N LEU A 324 -36.56 16.48 0.44
CA LEU A 324 -36.45 16.10 1.85
C LEU A 324 -36.15 14.60 1.97
N ASP A 325 -34.93 14.22 1.57
CA ASP A 325 -34.42 12.87 1.69
C ASP A 325 -33.02 12.83 2.32
N MET A 326 -32.63 11.66 2.78
CA MET A 326 -31.34 11.46 3.45
C MET A 326 -30.16 11.77 2.53
N LYS A 327 -30.25 11.40 1.24
CA LYS A 327 -29.16 11.62 0.27
C LYS A 327 -28.85 13.10 0.12
N THR A 328 -29.88 13.92 0.01
CA THR A 328 -29.79 15.36 -0.19
C THR A 328 -29.38 16.06 1.10
N ILE A 329 -30.11 15.80 2.20
CA ILE A 329 -29.96 16.59 3.43
C ILE A 329 -28.76 16.15 4.27
N VAL A 330 -28.57 14.85 4.45
CA VAL A 330 -27.49 14.32 5.30
C VAL A 330 -26.18 14.24 4.54
N PHE A 331 -26.23 13.75 3.30
CA PHE A 331 -25.02 13.51 2.51
C PHE A 331 -24.69 14.59 1.50
N GLY A 332 -25.58 15.57 1.31
CA GLY A 332 -25.34 16.70 0.42
C GLY A 332 -25.44 16.35 -1.06
N CYS A 333 -26.08 15.24 -1.44
CA CYS A 333 -26.27 14.83 -2.84
C CYS A 333 -27.35 15.68 -3.52
N ILE A 334 -27.05 16.94 -3.85
CA ILE A 334 -28.01 17.85 -4.49
C ILE A 334 -28.16 17.45 -5.96
N PRO A 335 -29.40 17.22 -6.44
CA PRO A 335 -29.66 16.94 -7.85
C PRO A 335 -29.23 18.12 -8.73
N LEU A 336 -28.57 17.82 -9.86
CA LEU A 336 -28.04 18.82 -10.80
C LEU A 336 -29.12 19.63 -11.53
N LYS A 337 -30.40 19.23 -11.39
CA LYS A 337 -31.56 20.00 -11.82
C LYS A 337 -32.58 20.04 -10.67
N PRO A 338 -33.07 21.22 -10.25
CA PRO A 338 -34.26 21.26 -9.41
C PRO A 338 -35.42 20.61 -10.20
N PRO A 339 -36.27 19.80 -9.56
CA PRO A 339 -37.49 19.34 -10.21
C PRO A 339 -38.31 20.58 -10.57
N THR A 340 -38.56 20.74 -11.88
CA THR A 340 -39.42 21.77 -12.48
C THR A 340 -40.84 21.68 -11.99
#